data_AF-A0A564YBJ5-F1
#
_entry.id   AF-A0A564YBJ5-F1
#
_cell.length_a   1.000
_cell.length_b   1.000
_cell.length_c   1.000
_cell.angle_alpha   90.00
_cell.angle_beta   90.00
_cell.angle_gamma   90.00
#
_symmetry.space_group_name_H-M   'P 1'
#
loop_
_entity.id
_entity.type
_entity.pdbx_description
1 polymer ?
#
loop_
_entity_poly.entity_id
_entity_poly.type
_entity_poly.pdbx_seq_one_letter_code
_entity_poly.pdbx_strand_id
1 'polypeptide(L)'
;MTTRSRSRFVVDIPAAEVEGFLRLISEYNMTDQYYNYFFTDWDLQFMEPKIFSVDSGANFSSLSLMPNISLNYAIAGNMDEIPGVEEGKVKPDSRRSLTYYFLIQDTLYILAYGISKLIEANGRINAPSGISCQSSEIWPSGHQLISLMKSVKQNDVTGFTGGIEFGPDGNRQNVNISILELNKEGYVEYGYWNAKEKLIVTKEFSETKEEIQKEIKGKTLRVATIEEIPFMMYRGPPGEPKSTNPKDWHGFCIDLLDLCSKRLEFNYTVHPVSDGNYGSGKIINGVEVWDGIIGELQFRKADLAVAMLTINHERERIIDFTTPFMNLGVSIIFKKPEQKKPDLFQFLRPLSPAVS
;
A
#
# COMPACT_ATOMS: atom_id res chain seq x y z
N MET A 1 -11.24 -11.75 11.31
CA MET A 1 -10.50 -11.23 10.14
C MET A 1 -11.38 -10.24 9.41
N THR A 2 -11.00 -8.95 9.39
CA THR A 2 -11.68 -7.91 8.62
C THR A 2 -11.57 -8.22 7.12
N THR A 3 -12.57 -7.86 6.31
CA THR A 3 -12.52 -8.00 4.84
C THR A 3 -11.27 -7.39 4.20
N ARG A 4 -10.69 -6.35 4.82
CA ARG A 4 -9.38 -5.74 4.47
C ARG A 4 -8.20 -6.73 4.40
N SER A 5 -8.22 -7.86 5.11
CA SER A 5 -7.10 -8.81 5.14
C SER A 5 -7.14 -9.85 4.01
N ARG A 6 -8.15 -9.83 3.14
CA ARG A 6 -8.31 -10.84 2.07
C ARG A 6 -7.64 -10.48 0.74
N SER A 7 -7.16 -9.24 0.57
CA SER A 7 -6.55 -8.77 -0.68
C SER A 7 -5.18 -8.11 -0.48
N ARG A 8 -4.50 -8.41 0.63
CA ARG A 8 -3.14 -7.94 0.93
C ARG A 8 -2.25 -9.14 1.24
N PHE A 9 -1.22 -9.33 0.44
CA PHE A 9 -0.35 -10.50 0.52
C PHE A 9 1.10 -10.08 0.71
N VAL A 10 1.80 -10.77 1.62
CA VAL A 10 3.26 -10.76 1.68
C VAL A 10 3.73 -12.02 0.95
N VAL A 11 4.59 -11.84 -0.04
CA VAL A 11 5.01 -12.91 -0.95
C VAL A 11 6.51 -13.14 -0.78
N ASP A 12 6.85 -14.26 -0.15
CA ASP A 12 8.23 -14.69 0.10
C ASP A 12 8.57 -15.90 -0.77
N ILE A 13 8.93 -15.60 -2.02
CA ILE A 13 9.35 -16.58 -3.03
C ILE A 13 10.58 -16.05 -3.76
N PRO A 14 11.45 -16.94 -4.29
CA PRO A 14 12.57 -16.53 -5.11
C PRO A 14 12.13 -15.72 -6.34
N ALA A 15 12.91 -14.72 -6.76
CA ALA A 15 12.65 -13.95 -7.99
C ALA A 15 12.38 -14.84 -9.22
N ALA A 16 13.04 -16.00 -9.31
CA ALA A 16 12.86 -16.99 -10.39
C ALA A 16 11.43 -17.59 -10.46
N GLU A 17 10.66 -17.54 -9.37
CA GLU A 17 9.29 -18.09 -9.29
C GLU A 17 8.21 -17.02 -9.46
N VAL A 18 8.58 -15.73 -9.43
CA VAL A 18 7.64 -14.61 -9.47
C VAL A 18 6.79 -14.62 -10.73
N GLU A 19 7.35 -14.89 -11.90
CA GLU A 19 6.55 -14.93 -13.14
C GLU A 19 5.48 -16.03 -13.11
N GLY A 20 5.81 -17.21 -12.56
CA GLY A 20 4.85 -18.30 -12.37
C GLY A 20 3.76 -17.92 -11.36
N PHE A 21 4.14 -17.24 -10.28
CA PHE A 21 3.19 -16.72 -9.30
C PHE A 21 2.25 -15.67 -9.90
N LEU A 22 2.77 -14.73 -10.71
CA LEU A 22 1.97 -13.70 -11.37
C LEU A 22 0.94 -14.31 -12.35
N ARG A 23 1.32 -15.38 -13.07
CA ARG A 23 0.37 -16.15 -13.90
C ARG A 23 -0.72 -16.80 -13.06
N LEU A 24 -0.35 -17.42 -11.93
CA LEU A 24 -1.30 -18.07 -11.04
C LEU A 24 -2.32 -17.07 -10.50
N ILE A 25 -1.90 -15.94 -9.93
CA ILE A 25 -2.86 -14.95 -9.39
C ILE A 25 -3.78 -14.38 -10.48
N SER A 26 -3.31 -14.30 -11.73
CA SER A 26 -4.13 -13.91 -12.89
C SER A 26 -5.20 -14.94 -13.20
N GLU A 27 -4.86 -16.23 -13.23
CA GLU A 27 -5.81 -17.34 -13.43
C GLU A 27 -6.92 -17.37 -12.36
N TYR A 28 -6.60 -16.94 -11.13
CA TYR A 28 -7.55 -16.87 -10.01
C TYR A 28 -8.30 -15.53 -9.91
N ASN A 29 -8.15 -14.61 -10.87
CA ASN A 29 -8.75 -13.26 -10.86
C ASN A 29 -8.37 -12.44 -9.62
N MET A 30 -7.12 -12.55 -9.17
CA MET A 30 -6.59 -11.84 -7.99
C MET A 30 -5.68 -10.67 -8.40
N THR A 31 -5.93 -10.07 -9.55
CA THR A 31 -5.08 -9.03 -10.16
C THR A 31 -5.78 -7.69 -10.33
N ASP A 32 -6.99 -7.56 -9.77
CA ASP A 32 -7.75 -6.31 -9.78
C ASP A 32 -7.11 -5.22 -8.88
N GLN A 33 -7.56 -3.98 -9.07
CA GLN A 33 -7.09 -2.77 -8.36
C GLN A 33 -7.18 -2.82 -6.83
N TYR A 34 -7.82 -3.83 -6.27
CA TYR A 34 -7.95 -3.97 -4.84
C TYR A 34 -6.94 -4.95 -4.21
N TYR A 35 -6.19 -5.68 -5.03
CA TYR A 35 -5.12 -6.56 -4.56
C TYR A 35 -3.81 -5.81 -4.41
N ASN A 36 -3.12 -6.08 -3.30
CA ASN A 36 -1.81 -5.51 -2.99
C ASN A 36 -0.86 -6.65 -2.63
N TYR A 37 0.27 -6.71 -3.31
CA TYR A 37 1.30 -7.72 -3.11
C TYR A 37 2.61 -7.05 -2.71
N PHE A 38 3.19 -7.51 -1.60
CA PHE A 38 4.47 -7.04 -1.10
C PHE A 38 5.48 -8.19 -1.15
N PHE A 39 6.45 -8.09 -2.05
CA PHE A 39 7.50 -9.08 -2.22
C PHE A 39 8.69 -8.80 -1.30
N THR A 40 9.30 -9.86 -0.78
CA THR A 40 10.45 -9.78 0.14
C THR A 40 11.79 -10.08 -0.53
N ASP A 41 11.79 -10.64 -1.74
CA ASP A 41 13.02 -10.95 -2.47
C ASP A 41 13.67 -9.67 -3.04
N TRP A 42 14.98 -9.55 -2.84
CA TRP A 42 15.78 -8.37 -3.18
C TRP A 42 16.02 -8.21 -4.70
N ASP A 43 15.86 -9.27 -5.47
CA ASP A 43 16.24 -9.32 -6.88
C ASP A 43 15.11 -8.93 -7.84
N LEU A 44 13.91 -8.61 -7.32
CA LEU A 44 12.80 -8.15 -8.16
C LEU A 44 13.16 -6.86 -8.92
N GLN A 45 14.05 -6.04 -8.38
CA GLN A 45 14.56 -4.84 -9.05
C GLN A 45 15.30 -5.12 -10.36
N PHE A 46 15.73 -6.37 -10.60
CA PHE A 46 16.44 -6.77 -11.82
C PHE A 46 15.55 -7.49 -12.83
N MET A 47 14.30 -7.78 -12.46
CA MET A 47 13.35 -8.39 -13.38
C MET A 47 12.84 -7.35 -14.39
N GLU A 48 12.35 -7.80 -15.54
CA GLU A 48 11.74 -6.89 -16.52
C GLU A 48 10.42 -6.30 -15.98
N PRO A 49 10.25 -4.97 -15.92
CA PRO A 49 9.04 -4.34 -15.34
C PRO A 49 7.72 -4.79 -15.97
N LYS A 50 7.76 -5.21 -17.25
CA LYS A 50 6.59 -5.69 -17.98
C LYS A 50 5.95 -6.94 -17.36
N ILE A 51 6.66 -7.75 -16.58
CA ILE A 51 6.03 -8.92 -15.94
C ILE A 51 4.96 -8.50 -14.93
N PHE A 52 5.11 -7.32 -14.32
CA PHE A 52 4.15 -6.75 -13.36
C PHE A 52 3.00 -6.01 -14.05
N SER A 53 2.96 -5.97 -15.39
CA SER A 53 1.76 -5.52 -16.12
C SER A 53 0.71 -6.63 -16.11
N VAL A 54 0.11 -6.88 -14.95
CA VAL A 54 -0.97 -7.86 -14.83
C VAL A 54 -2.28 -7.16 -15.14
N ASP A 55 -3.07 -7.75 -16.04
CA ASP A 55 -4.39 -7.25 -16.41
C ASP A 55 -5.21 -7.04 -15.14
N SER A 56 -5.76 -5.83 -14.95
CA SER A 56 -6.72 -5.42 -13.90
C SER A 56 -6.22 -4.50 -12.77
N GLY A 57 -4.93 -4.13 -12.73
CA GLY A 57 -4.46 -2.97 -11.95
C GLY A 57 -4.11 -3.19 -10.49
N ALA A 58 -3.79 -4.42 -10.06
CA ALA A 58 -3.24 -4.71 -8.73
C ALA A 58 -1.94 -3.92 -8.46
N ASN A 59 -1.71 -3.63 -7.17
CA ASN A 59 -0.50 -2.94 -6.72
C ASN A 59 0.57 -3.94 -6.30
N PHE A 60 1.79 -3.72 -6.76
CA PHE A 60 2.95 -4.53 -6.44
C PHE A 60 4.05 -3.67 -5.82
N SER A 61 4.66 -4.16 -4.75
CA SER A 61 5.77 -3.49 -4.08
C SER A 61 6.84 -4.50 -3.69
N SER A 62 8.09 -4.07 -3.60
CA SER A 62 9.20 -4.92 -3.16
C SER A 62 10.18 -4.16 -2.28
N LEU A 63 11.04 -4.92 -1.61
CA LEU A 63 12.24 -4.42 -0.97
C LEU A 63 13.44 -4.48 -1.94
N SER A 64 14.37 -3.55 -1.79
CA SER A 64 15.68 -3.59 -2.44
C SER A 64 16.78 -3.22 -1.45
N LEU A 65 17.88 -3.97 -1.50
CA LEU A 65 19.10 -3.68 -0.74
C LEU A 65 20.03 -2.70 -1.48
N MET A 66 19.76 -2.45 -2.76
CA MET A 66 20.56 -1.56 -3.58
C MET A 66 19.81 -0.25 -3.75
N PRO A 67 20.51 0.90 -3.61
CA PRO A 67 19.90 2.18 -3.96
C PRO A 67 19.46 2.15 -5.42
N ASN A 68 18.43 2.92 -5.77
CA ASN A 68 17.85 2.97 -7.11
C ASN A 68 18.85 3.63 -8.09
N ILE A 69 19.84 2.85 -8.51
CA ILE A 69 20.86 3.26 -9.46
C ILE A 69 20.21 3.14 -10.83
N SER A 70 20.10 4.26 -11.56
CA SER A 70 19.94 4.20 -13.02
C SER A 70 21.07 3.32 -13.53
N LEU A 71 20.75 2.07 -13.93
CA LEU A 71 21.70 1.08 -14.43
C LEU A 71 22.25 1.55 -15.80
N ASN A 72 23.04 2.62 -15.77
CA ASN A 72 24.07 2.93 -16.76
C ASN A 72 25.37 2.21 -16.40
N TYR A 73 25.34 1.27 -15.45
CA TYR A 73 26.31 0.21 -15.44
C TYR A 73 25.90 -0.76 -16.53
N ALA A 74 26.54 -0.60 -17.69
CA ALA A 74 26.95 -1.76 -18.43
C ALA A 74 27.67 -2.70 -17.44
N ILE A 75 26.92 -3.61 -16.82
CA ILE A 75 27.42 -4.94 -16.43
C ILE A 75 27.59 -5.73 -17.75
N ALA A 76 28.18 -5.09 -18.75
CA ALA A 76 29.16 -5.68 -19.62
C ALA A 76 30.51 -5.43 -18.93
N GLY A 77 30.65 -5.92 -17.69
CA GLY A 77 31.96 -6.44 -17.36
C GLY A 77 32.15 -7.56 -18.37
N ASN A 78 33.05 -7.35 -19.34
CA ASN A 78 33.48 -8.40 -20.25
C ASN A 78 33.73 -9.65 -19.40
N MET A 79 32.78 -10.59 -19.42
CA MET A 79 33.04 -11.93 -18.88
C MET A 79 34.20 -12.58 -19.63
N ASP A 80 34.56 -12.02 -20.80
CA ASP A 80 35.71 -12.33 -21.63
C ASP A 80 37.07 -12.05 -20.95
N GLU A 81 37.14 -11.25 -19.89
CA GLU A 81 38.40 -10.96 -19.18
C GLU A 81 38.69 -11.91 -18.01
N ILE A 82 37.82 -12.89 -17.71
CA ILE A 82 38.11 -13.95 -16.73
C ILE A 82 38.86 -15.07 -17.47
N PRO A 83 40.19 -15.24 -17.29
CA PRO A 83 40.93 -16.26 -18.01
C PRO A 83 40.45 -17.64 -17.53
N GLY A 84 39.77 -18.38 -18.40
CA GLY A 84 39.30 -19.75 -18.12
C GLY A 84 37.78 -19.96 -18.14
N VAL A 85 36.98 -18.93 -18.42
CA VAL A 85 35.54 -19.11 -18.71
C VAL A 85 35.37 -19.29 -20.21
N GLU A 86 35.24 -20.53 -20.69
CA GLU A 86 34.92 -20.80 -22.09
C GLU A 86 33.57 -20.16 -22.45
N GLU A 87 33.57 -19.28 -23.47
CA GLU A 87 32.37 -18.74 -24.09
C GLU A 87 31.42 -19.90 -24.46
N GLY A 88 30.23 -19.93 -23.86
CA GLY A 88 29.14 -20.78 -24.31
C GLY A 88 28.70 -21.94 -23.40
N LYS A 89 29.21 -22.08 -22.16
CA LYS A 89 28.74 -23.14 -21.24
C LYS A 89 28.31 -22.72 -19.83
N VAL A 90 28.22 -21.42 -19.54
CA VAL A 90 27.49 -20.96 -18.36
C VAL A 90 26.17 -20.37 -18.86
N LYS A 91 25.12 -21.19 -18.93
CA LYS A 91 23.78 -20.61 -18.83
C LYS A 91 23.77 -19.87 -17.50
N PRO A 92 23.47 -18.56 -17.45
CA PRO A 92 23.26 -17.89 -16.17
C PRO A 92 22.16 -18.70 -15.49
N ASP A 93 22.54 -19.40 -14.43
CA ASP A 93 21.61 -20.18 -13.63
C ASP A 93 20.64 -19.16 -13.04
N SER A 94 19.44 -19.07 -13.60
CA SER A 94 18.42 -18.06 -13.26
C SER A 94 17.96 -18.13 -11.80
N ARG A 95 18.49 -19.10 -11.05
CA ARG A 95 18.31 -19.28 -9.60
C ARG A 95 19.34 -18.53 -8.76
N ARG A 96 20.40 -17.96 -9.36
CA ARG A 96 21.46 -17.31 -8.59
C ARG A 96 21.14 -15.84 -8.39
N SER A 97 21.03 -15.47 -7.12
CA SER A 97 20.68 -14.12 -6.72
C SER A 97 21.74 -13.10 -7.16
N LEU A 98 21.33 -12.04 -7.87
CA LEU A 98 22.26 -11.00 -8.30
C LEU A 98 22.71 -10.14 -7.11
N THR A 99 21.81 -9.88 -6.16
CA THR A 99 22.13 -9.25 -4.87
C THR A 99 23.23 -10.02 -4.13
N TYR A 100 23.20 -11.36 -4.16
CA TYR A 100 24.25 -12.18 -3.56
C TYR A 100 25.63 -11.93 -4.18
N TYR A 101 25.71 -11.76 -5.51
CA TYR A 101 26.97 -11.43 -6.19
C TYR A 101 27.48 -10.04 -5.81
N PHE A 102 26.60 -9.06 -5.68
CA PHE A 102 26.98 -7.71 -5.22
C PHE A 102 27.48 -7.71 -3.78
N LEU A 103 26.89 -8.53 -2.90
CA LEU A 103 27.39 -8.71 -1.54
C LEU A 103 28.78 -9.36 -1.51
N ILE A 104 29.10 -10.27 -2.44
CA ILE A 104 30.46 -10.81 -2.60
C ILE A 104 31.43 -9.70 -3.02
N GLN A 105 31.04 -8.85 -3.98
CA GLN A 105 31.88 -7.71 -4.40
C GLN A 105 32.13 -6.73 -3.26
N ASP A 106 31.10 -6.40 -2.49
CA ASP A 106 31.21 -5.55 -1.31
C ASP A 106 32.15 -6.17 -0.26
N THR A 107 32.13 -7.49 -0.12
CA THR A 107 33.05 -8.23 0.76
C THR A 107 34.51 -8.07 0.31
N LEU A 108 34.79 -8.05 -0.99
CA LEU A 108 36.14 -7.82 -1.51
C LEU A 108 36.63 -6.39 -1.19
N TYR A 109 35.76 -5.38 -1.26
CA TYR A 109 36.10 -4.02 -0.86
C TYR A 109 36.42 -3.92 0.64
N ILE A 110 35.63 -4.56 1.49
CA ILE A 110 35.90 -4.61 2.94
C ILE A 110 37.23 -5.33 3.23
N LEU A 111 37.50 -6.44 2.53
CA LEU A 111 38.75 -7.18 2.70
C LEU A 111 39.96 -6.34 2.27
N ALA A 112 39.87 -5.66 1.13
CA ALA A 112 40.92 -4.77 0.64
C ALA A 112 41.17 -3.62 1.62
N TYR A 113 40.11 -3.00 2.16
CA TYR A 113 40.20 -1.99 3.21
C TYR A 113 40.90 -2.52 4.45
N GLY A 114 40.51 -3.70 4.94
CA GLY A 114 41.11 -4.33 6.12
C GLY A 114 42.60 -4.63 5.93
N ILE A 115 42.98 -5.17 4.76
CA ILE A 115 44.39 -5.43 4.42
C ILE A 115 45.17 -4.12 4.34
N SER A 116 44.63 -3.07 3.69
CA SER A 116 45.28 -1.76 3.62
C SER A 116 45.56 -1.21 5.01
N LYS A 117 44.55 -1.23 5.90
CA LYS A 117 44.69 -0.75 7.28
C LYS A 117 45.68 -1.58 8.08
N LEU A 118 45.75 -2.88 7.81
CA LEU A 118 46.70 -3.77 8.47
C LEU A 118 48.15 -3.49 8.00
N ILE A 119 48.35 -3.17 6.71
CA ILE A 119 49.66 -2.75 6.18
C ILE A 119 50.05 -1.40 6.77
N GLU A 120 49.13 -0.44 6.84
CA GLU A 120 49.36 0.87 7.46
C GLU A 120 49.80 0.74 8.93
N ALA A 121 49.19 -0.18 9.69
CA ALA A 121 49.49 -0.39 11.10
C ALA A 121 50.83 -1.14 11.33
N ASN A 122 51.16 -2.13 10.50
CA ASN A 122 52.26 -3.07 10.76
C ASN A 122 53.44 -2.94 9.77
N GLY A 123 53.32 -2.10 8.75
CA GLY A 123 54.31 -1.88 7.69
C GLY A 123 54.37 -3.00 6.64
N ARG A 124 54.57 -4.26 7.08
CA ARG A 124 54.52 -5.44 6.21
C ARG A 124 53.67 -6.53 6.85
N ILE A 125 52.97 -7.28 6.01
CA ILE A 125 52.16 -8.43 6.43
C ILE A 125 52.74 -9.68 5.79
N ASN A 126 52.93 -10.72 6.60
CA ASN A 126 53.23 -12.06 6.10
C ASN A 126 51.93 -12.80 5.82
N ALA A 127 51.85 -13.40 4.63
CA ALA A 127 50.72 -14.25 4.28
C ALA A 127 50.57 -15.41 5.29
N PRO A 128 49.34 -15.89 5.56
CA PRO A 128 49.13 -17.08 6.36
C PRO A 128 49.93 -18.26 5.77
N SER A 129 50.74 -18.93 6.59
CA SER A 129 51.56 -20.06 6.17
C SER A 129 51.57 -21.16 7.23
N GLY A 130 51.55 -22.42 6.83
CA GLY A 130 51.71 -23.58 7.73
C GLY A 130 50.47 -23.96 8.55
N ILE A 131 49.30 -23.37 8.27
CA ILE A 131 48.09 -23.59 9.06
C ILE A 131 47.37 -24.86 8.61
N SER A 132 46.98 -25.70 9.57
CA SER A 132 46.14 -26.88 9.35
C SER A 132 44.91 -26.85 10.25
N CYS A 133 43.76 -27.30 9.76
CA CYS A 133 42.52 -27.43 10.54
C CYS A 133 42.65 -28.40 11.73
N GLN A 134 43.71 -29.22 11.76
CA GLN A 134 44.00 -30.18 12.83
C GLN A 134 44.93 -29.59 13.92
N SER A 135 45.54 -28.45 13.62
CA SER A 135 46.45 -27.75 14.54
C SER A 135 45.74 -26.59 15.24
N SER A 136 46.20 -26.23 16.43
CA SER A 136 45.75 -25.02 17.13
C SER A 136 46.51 -23.75 16.69
N GLU A 137 47.34 -23.85 15.65
CA GLU A 137 48.09 -22.71 15.12
C GLU A 137 47.14 -21.72 14.43
N ILE A 138 47.27 -20.44 14.79
CA ILE A 138 46.48 -19.35 14.23
C ILE A 138 47.39 -18.39 13.48
N TRP A 139 46.86 -17.73 12.45
CA TRP A 139 47.57 -16.63 11.82
C TRP A 139 47.62 -15.44 12.79
N PRO A 140 48.80 -14.95 13.23
CA PRO A 140 48.89 -13.94 14.28
C PRO A 140 48.18 -12.62 13.93
N SER A 141 48.17 -12.24 12.64
CA SER A 141 47.51 -11.01 12.18
C SER A 141 46.01 -11.19 11.93
N GLY A 142 45.45 -12.40 12.04
CA GLY A 142 44.06 -12.68 11.69
C GLY A 142 43.04 -11.92 12.54
N HIS A 143 43.25 -11.88 13.86
CA HIS A 143 42.36 -11.13 14.75
C HIS A 143 42.42 -9.62 14.49
N GLN A 144 43.62 -9.09 14.23
CA GLN A 144 43.81 -7.68 13.89
C GLN A 144 43.13 -7.33 12.56
N LEU A 145 43.27 -8.19 11.53
CA LEU A 145 42.59 -8.02 10.24
C LEU A 145 41.07 -7.93 10.43
N ILE A 146 40.47 -8.89 11.14
CA ILE A 146 39.02 -8.89 11.38
C ILE A 146 38.59 -7.65 12.16
N SER A 147 39.36 -7.23 13.16
CA SER A 147 39.07 -6.01 13.94
C SER A 147 39.11 -4.76 13.06
N LEU A 148 40.07 -4.66 12.13
CA LEU A 148 40.19 -3.54 11.19
C LEU A 148 39.09 -3.55 10.11
N MET A 149 38.71 -4.74 9.62
CA MET A 149 37.56 -4.88 8.73
C MET A 149 36.26 -4.43 9.42
N LYS A 150 36.07 -4.80 10.69
CA LYS A 150 34.89 -4.39 11.48
C LYS A 150 34.91 -2.92 11.89
N SER A 151 36.06 -2.24 11.88
CA SER A 151 36.14 -0.81 12.23
C SER A 151 35.74 0.13 11.09
N VAL A 152 35.44 -0.41 9.90
CA VAL A 152 34.99 0.37 8.74
C VAL A 152 33.77 1.22 9.09
N LYS A 153 33.82 2.49 8.71
CA LYS A 153 32.70 3.44 8.83
C LYS A 153 31.99 3.62 7.51
N GLN A 154 30.73 4.08 7.58
CA GLN A 154 29.83 4.23 6.43
C GLN A 154 30.46 4.99 5.24
N ASN A 155 31.33 5.97 5.51
CA ASN A 155 31.99 6.80 4.50
C ASN A 155 33.39 6.29 4.08
N ASP A 156 33.91 5.25 4.73
CA ASP A 156 35.24 4.70 4.44
C ASP A 156 35.20 3.79 3.20
N VAL A 157 34.13 3.01 3.06
CA VAL A 157 33.91 2.06 1.96
C VAL A 157 32.46 2.16 1.50
N THR A 158 32.29 2.47 0.22
CA THR A 158 30.98 2.43 -0.46
C THR A 158 30.96 1.26 -1.42
N GLY A 159 30.11 0.29 -1.14
CA GLY A 159 29.85 -0.85 -2.02
C GLY A 159 28.61 -0.65 -2.91
N PHE A 160 28.23 -1.69 -3.64
CA PHE A 160 27.01 -1.76 -4.43
C PHE A 160 25.75 -1.66 -3.57
N THR A 161 25.81 -2.15 -2.32
CA THR A 161 24.72 -2.04 -1.35
C THR A 161 24.83 -0.78 -0.49
N GLY A 162 25.59 0.23 -0.93
CA GLY A 162 25.79 1.50 -0.24
C GLY A 162 26.91 1.49 0.79
N GLY A 163 26.84 2.42 1.74
CA GLY A 163 27.83 2.54 2.81
C GLY A 163 27.84 1.32 3.73
N ILE A 164 29.03 1.00 4.27
CA ILE A 164 29.23 -0.20 5.08
C ILE A 164 29.73 0.20 6.47
N GLU A 165 29.02 -0.26 7.50
CA GLU A 165 29.42 -0.15 8.90
C GLU A 165 29.01 -1.42 9.64
N PHE A 166 29.81 -1.85 10.62
CA PHE A 166 29.49 -2.99 11.46
C PHE A 166 29.27 -2.58 12.91
N GLY A 167 28.36 -3.29 13.57
CA GLY A 167 28.13 -3.21 15.01
C GLY A 167 29.17 -4.01 15.81
N PRO A 168 29.14 -3.91 17.15
CA PRO A 168 30.06 -4.64 18.04
C PRO A 168 29.98 -6.18 17.88
N ASP A 169 28.81 -6.68 17.49
CA ASP A 169 28.54 -8.10 17.19
C ASP A 169 29.05 -8.53 15.81
N GLY A 170 29.47 -7.59 14.95
CA GLY A 170 29.84 -7.84 13.56
C GLY A 170 28.66 -7.87 12.60
N ASN A 171 27.45 -7.55 13.05
CA ASN A 171 26.31 -7.39 12.16
C ASN A 171 26.41 -6.06 11.42
N ARG A 172 26.00 -6.03 10.15
CA ARG A 172 25.97 -4.79 9.38
C ARG A 172 24.94 -3.84 9.98
N GLN A 173 25.33 -2.59 10.16
CA GLN A 173 24.50 -1.51 10.68
C GLN A 173 24.23 -0.48 9.60
N ASN A 174 23.21 0.35 9.83
CA ASN A 174 22.88 1.49 8.97
C ASN A 174 22.65 1.11 7.50
N VAL A 175 22.07 -0.06 7.26
CA VAL A 175 21.65 -0.51 5.93
C VAL A 175 20.40 0.27 5.54
N ASN A 176 20.45 0.95 4.39
CA ASN A 176 19.27 1.51 3.75
C ASN A 176 18.63 0.43 2.89
N ILE A 177 17.39 0.09 3.23
CA ILE A 177 16.55 -0.81 2.46
C ILE A 177 15.54 0.03 1.71
N SER A 178 15.69 0.15 0.39
CA SER A 178 14.74 0.86 -0.46
C SER A 178 13.44 0.05 -0.60
N ILE A 179 12.32 0.77 -0.67
CA ILE A 179 11.00 0.22 -0.95
C ILE A 179 10.63 0.67 -2.34
N LEU A 180 10.34 -0.28 -3.22
CA LEU A 180 10.02 -0.03 -4.62
C LEU A 180 8.54 -0.29 -4.87
N GLU A 181 7.88 0.61 -5.56
CA GLU A 181 6.61 0.35 -6.24
C GLU A 181 6.91 -0.20 -7.63
N LEU A 182 6.28 -1.32 -7.96
CA LEU A 182 6.51 -2.01 -9.23
C LEU A 182 5.36 -1.69 -10.19
N ASN A 183 5.70 -1.16 -11.36
CA ASN A 183 4.73 -0.84 -12.39
C ASN A 183 5.24 -1.25 -13.79
N LYS A 184 4.36 -1.18 -14.79
CA LYS A 184 4.69 -1.57 -16.18
C LYS A 184 5.75 -0.66 -16.84
N GLU A 185 5.92 0.55 -16.34
CA GLU A 185 6.82 1.58 -16.89
C GLU A 185 8.22 1.51 -16.24
N GLY A 186 8.33 0.89 -15.06
CA GLY A 186 9.56 0.74 -14.31
C GLY A 186 9.33 0.55 -12.80
N TYR A 187 10.41 0.71 -12.05
CA TYR A 187 10.38 0.66 -10.58
C TYR A 187 10.57 2.07 -10.04
N VAL A 188 9.65 2.50 -9.18
CA VAL A 188 9.67 3.82 -8.56
C VAL A 188 10.01 3.64 -7.09
N GLU A 189 11.02 4.36 -6.61
CA GLU A 189 11.34 4.34 -5.19
C GLU A 189 10.25 5.07 -4.39
N TYR A 190 9.61 4.34 -3.48
CA TYR A 190 8.63 4.89 -2.56
C TYR A 190 9.30 5.60 -1.38
N GLY A 191 10.42 5.04 -0.93
CA GLY A 191 11.07 5.43 0.30
C GLY A 191 12.17 4.43 0.65
N TYR A 192 12.77 4.63 1.81
CA TYR A 192 13.71 3.68 2.38
C TYR A 192 13.45 3.46 3.86
N TRP A 193 13.93 2.33 4.37
CA TRP A 193 13.97 2.03 5.79
C TRP A 193 15.41 1.84 6.23
N ASN A 194 15.75 2.39 7.40
CA ASN A 194 16.97 2.02 8.10
C ASN A 194 16.74 1.99 9.62
N ALA A 195 17.71 1.44 10.36
CA ALA A 195 17.57 1.27 11.81
C ALA A 195 17.44 2.60 12.58
N LYS A 196 18.06 3.68 12.05
CA LYS A 196 18.18 5.00 12.68
C LYS A 196 16.94 5.87 12.49
N GLU A 197 16.48 6.00 11.25
CA GLU A 197 15.41 6.89 10.80
C GLU A 197 14.07 6.16 10.67
N LYS A 198 14.07 4.83 10.78
CA LYS A 198 12.91 3.97 10.49
C LYS A 198 12.46 4.18 9.04
N LEU A 199 11.16 4.18 8.77
CA LEU A 199 10.62 4.37 7.43
C LEU A 199 10.64 5.86 7.09
N ILE A 200 11.36 6.21 6.02
CA ILE A 200 11.34 7.52 5.39
C ILE A 200 10.71 7.37 4.02
N VAL A 201 9.62 8.10 3.79
CA VAL A 201 8.96 8.15 2.48
C VAL A 201 9.62 9.27 1.68
N THR A 202 10.30 8.91 0.58
CA THR A 202 11.00 9.84 -0.31
C THR A 202 10.22 10.13 -1.58
N LYS A 203 9.20 9.32 -1.88
CA LYS A 203 8.25 9.60 -2.94
C LYS A 203 7.62 10.96 -2.66
N GLU A 204 7.95 11.91 -3.52
CA GLU A 204 7.20 13.13 -3.62
C GLU A 204 5.82 12.73 -4.12
N PHE A 205 4.86 12.61 -3.20
CA PHE A 205 3.47 12.69 -3.58
C PHE A 205 3.31 14.10 -4.12
N SER A 206 3.22 14.22 -5.44
CA SER A 206 2.67 15.45 -5.96
C SER A 206 1.25 15.46 -5.43
N GLU A 207 0.98 16.27 -4.41
CA GLU A 207 -0.38 16.64 -3.99
C GLU A 207 -1.14 17.35 -5.13
N THR A 208 -0.64 17.31 -6.37
CA THR A 208 -1.36 17.84 -7.49
C THR A 208 -2.57 16.97 -7.71
N LYS A 209 -3.72 17.62 -7.61
CA LYS A 209 -5.02 17.15 -8.12
C LYS A 209 -4.90 16.37 -9.43
N GLU A 210 -3.91 16.67 -10.25
CA GLU A 210 -3.57 16.00 -11.51
C GLU A 210 -3.31 14.49 -11.38
N GLU A 211 -2.59 14.01 -10.37
CA GLU A 211 -2.34 12.56 -10.19
C GLU A 211 -3.62 11.83 -9.75
N ILE A 212 -4.31 12.38 -8.75
CA ILE A 212 -5.61 11.85 -8.27
C ILE A 212 -6.65 11.89 -9.40
N GLN A 213 -6.67 12.96 -10.19
CA GLN A 213 -7.54 13.10 -11.35
C GLN A 213 -7.15 12.08 -12.43
N LYS A 214 -5.86 11.82 -12.67
CA LYS A 214 -5.42 10.80 -13.63
C LYS A 214 -5.92 9.39 -13.26
N GLU A 215 -5.99 9.06 -11.98
CA GLU A 215 -6.49 7.75 -11.54
C GLU A 215 -8.00 7.54 -11.70
N ILE A 216 -8.79 8.61 -11.56
CA ILE A 216 -10.26 8.53 -11.56
C ILE A 216 -10.89 8.98 -12.89
N LYS A 217 -10.17 9.78 -13.68
CA LYS A 217 -10.63 10.35 -14.94
C LYS A 217 -11.01 9.25 -15.93
N GLY A 218 -12.20 9.37 -16.48
CA GLY A 218 -12.78 8.41 -17.43
C GLY A 218 -13.31 7.12 -16.81
N LYS A 219 -13.11 6.86 -15.50
CA LYS A 219 -13.70 5.70 -14.83
C LYS A 219 -15.19 5.91 -14.58
N THR A 220 -15.97 4.83 -14.62
CA THR A 220 -17.39 4.84 -14.25
C THR A 220 -17.57 4.22 -12.87
N LEU A 221 -17.94 5.04 -11.88
CA LEU A 221 -18.12 4.60 -10.48
C LEU A 221 -19.57 4.15 -10.22
N ARG A 222 -19.73 3.00 -9.58
CA ARG A 222 -21.03 2.50 -9.12
C ARG A 222 -21.35 3.12 -7.77
N VAL A 223 -22.33 4.03 -7.73
CA VAL A 223 -22.66 4.78 -6.51
C VAL A 223 -23.82 4.13 -5.77
N ALA A 224 -23.53 3.49 -4.63
CA ALA A 224 -24.55 2.97 -3.72
C ALA A 224 -25.33 4.11 -3.07
N THR A 225 -26.66 3.97 -3.01
CA THR A 225 -27.54 4.95 -2.37
C THR A 225 -28.85 4.32 -1.90
N ILE A 226 -29.67 5.10 -1.20
CA ILE A 226 -31.06 4.78 -0.88
C ILE A 226 -31.95 5.94 -1.35
N GLU A 227 -33.24 5.68 -1.56
CA GLU A 227 -34.19 6.75 -1.86
C GLU A 227 -34.62 7.46 -0.58
N GLU A 228 -34.41 8.77 -0.52
CA GLU A 228 -34.71 9.58 0.65
C GLU A 228 -34.92 11.05 0.25
N ILE A 229 -36.04 11.62 0.63
CA ILE A 229 -36.37 13.02 0.35
C ILE A 229 -35.67 13.91 1.39
N PRO A 230 -34.97 15.00 1.00
CA PRO A 230 -34.79 15.54 -0.35
C PRO A 230 -33.41 15.19 -0.99
N PHE A 231 -32.73 14.17 -0.47
CA PHE A 231 -31.35 13.86 -0.84
C PHE A 231 -31.22 13.08 -2.15
N MET A 232 -32.03 12.04 -2.32
CA MET A 232 -31.97 11.12 -3.46
C MET A 232 -33.38 10.65 -3.82
N MET A 233 -33.92 11.12 -4.93
CA MET A 233 -35.32 10.93 -5.32
C MET A 233 -35.44 10.43 -6.76
N TYR A 234 -36.20 9.35 -6.94
CA TYR A 234 -36.38 8.74 -8.25
C TYR A 234 -37.50 9.43 -9.04
N ARG A 235 -37.30 9.64 -10.35
CA ARG A 235 -38.28 10.28 -11.26
C ARG A 235 -39.10 9.26 -12.06
N GLY A 236 -38.73 7.99 -12.03
CA GLY A 236 -39.39 6.96 -12.83
C GLY A 236 -40.69 6.44 -12.22
N PRO A 237 -41.38 5.54 -12.94
CA PRO A 237 -42.67 4.99 -12.51
C PRO A 237 -42.55 4.23 -11.18
N PRO A 238 -43.50 4.41 -10.24
CA PRO A 238 -43.53 3.64 -9.00
C PRO A 238 -43.70 2.13 -9.26
N GLY A 239 -42.96 1.30 -8.53
CA GLY A 239 -43.11 -0.17 -8.57
C GLY A 239 -42.31 -0.88 -9.66
N GLU A 240 -41.63 -0.15 -10.55
CA GLU A 240 -40.66 -0.72 -11.50
C GLU A 240 -39.25 -0.76 -10.90
N PRO A 241 -38.35 -1.64 -11.41
CA PRO A 241 -36.95 -1.60 -11.05
C PRO A 241 -36.35 -0.23 -11.31
N LYS A 242 -35.75 0.35 -10.26
CA LYS A 242 -35.16 1.69 -10.35
C LYS A 242 -33.99 1.69 -11.34
N SER A 243 -34.02 2.66 -12.25
CA SER A 243 -32.97 2.85 -13.26
C SER A 243 -31.62 3.16 -12.62
N THR A 244 -30.54 2.70 -13.25
CA THR A 244 -29.16 3.04 -12.86
C THR A 244 -28.64 4.31 -13.52
N ASN A 245 -29.41 4.91 -14.44
CA ASN A 245 -29.05 6.13 -15.13
C ASN A 245 -29.22 7.35 -14.22
N PRO A 246 -28.16 8.14 -13.95
CA PRO A 246 -28.26 9.31 -13.09
C PRO A 246 -29.34 10.33 -13.49
N LYS A 247 -29.69 10.42 -14.78
CA LYS A 247 -30.71 11.37 -15.28
C LYS A 247 -32.13 11.12 -14.74
N ASP A 248 -32.38 9.88 -14.33
CA ASP A 248 -33.67 9.46 -13.77
C ASP A 248 -33.79 9.75 -12.26
N TRP A 249 -32.76 10.40 -11.69
CA TRP A 249 -32.67 10.75 -10.28
C TRP A 249 -32.52 12.26 -10.11
N HIS A 250 -32.89 12.75 -8.92
CA HIS A 250 -32.67 14.14 -8.51
C HIS A 250 -32.60 14.28 -6.99
N GLY A 251 -32.13 15.43 -6.52
CA GLY A 251 -31.97 15.73 -5.11
C GLY A 251 -30.56 16.17 -4.79
N PHE A 252 -30.34 16.55 -3.54
CA PHE A 252 -29.07 17.13 -3.08
C PHE A 252 -27.85 16.27 -3.42
N CYS A 253 -27.94 14.95 -3.29
CA CYS A 253 -26.82 14.04 -3.54
C CYS A 253 -26.49 13.89 -5.02
N ILE A 254 -27.48 13.99 -5.92
CA ILE A 254 -27.25 13.97 -7.38
C ILE A 254 -26.53 15.25 -7.80
N ASP A 255 -26.96 16.41 -7.32
CA ASP A 255 -26.32 17.69 -7.63
C ASP A 255 -24.86 17.70 -7.15
N LEU A 256 -24.59 17.14 -5.96
CA LEU A 256 -23.24 16.98 -5.42
C LEU A 256 -22.39 16.04 -6.29
N LEU A 257 -22.93 14.88 -6.67
CA LEU A 257 -22.23 13.91 -7.53
C LEU A 257 -21.90 14.50 -8.89
N ASP A 258 -22.83 15.24 -9.50
CA ASP A 258 -22.61 15.91 -10.78
C ASP A 258 -21.48 16.95 -10.71
N LEU A 259 -21.40 17.71 -9.61
CA LEU A 259 -20.31 18.67 -9.38
C LEU A 259 -18.96 17.95 -9.22
N CYS A 260 -18.93 16.86 -8.44
CA CYS A 260 -17.72 16.05 -8.25
C CYS A 260 -17.27 15.38 -9.56
N SER A 261 -18.20 14.76 -10.28
CA SER A 261 -17.99 14.09 -11.57
C SER A 261 -17.43 15.06 -12.62
N LYS A 262 -17.99 16.27 -12.73
CA LYS A 262 -17.46 17.30 -13.64
C LYS A 262 -16.07 17.78 -13.25
N ARG A 263 -15.79 17.93 -11.95
CA ARG A 263 -14.50 18.43 -11.45
C ARG A 263 -13.38 17.41 -11.60
N LEU A 264 -13.68 16.14 -11.37
CA LEU A 264 -12.70 15.04 -11.36
C LEU A 264 -12.74 14.20 -12.66
N GLU A 265 -13.64 14.52 -13.57
CA GLU A 265 -13.81 13.89 -14.89
C GLU A 265 -14.09 12.37 -14.84
N PHE A 266 -14.77 11.88 -13.79
CA PHE A 266 -15.28 10.51 -13.74
C PHE A 266 -16.76 10.45 -14.17
N ASN A 267 -17.22 9.30 -14.62
CA ASN A 267 -18.63 9.00 -14.86
C ASN A 267 -19.19 8.21 -13.69
N TYR A 268 -20.52 8.17 -13.52
CA TYR A 268 -21.11 7.35 -12.48
C TYR A 268 -22.46 6.76 -12.88
N THR A 269 -22.83 5.68 -12.21
CA THR A 269 -24.15 5.05 -12.27
C THR A 269 -24.74 5.03 -10.87
N VAL A 270 -26.06 5.15 -10.77
CA VAL A 270 -26.77 5.12 -9.48
C VAL A 270 -27.18 3.69 -9.18
N HIS A 271 -26.79 3.18 -8.01
CA HIS A 271 -27.09 1.83 -7.55
C HIS A 271 -27.89 1.91 -6.26
N PRO A 272 -29.24 1.99 -6.35
CA PRO A 272 -30.07 1.90 -5.16
C PRO A 272 -29.93 0.51 -4.54
N VAL A 273 -29.62 0.45 -3.25
CA VAL A 273 -29.49 -0.84 -2.56
C VAL A 273 -30.85 -1.55 -2.49
N SER A 274 -30.85 -2.86 -2.74
CA SER A 274 -32.07 -3.64 -2.94
C SER A 274 -32.91 -3.79 -1.68
N ASP A 275 -32.28 -3.78 -0.50
CA ASP A 275 -32.93 -3.89 0.80
C ASP A 275 -33.38 -2.54 1.38
N GLY A 276 -33.00 -1.42 0.76
CA GLY A 276 -33.32 -0.07 1.24
C GLY A 276 -32.64 0.31 2.56
N ASN A 277 -31.67 -0.46 3.03
CA ASN A 277 -31.03 -0.25 4.34
C ASN A 277 -29.73 0.55 4.22
N TYR A 278 -29.41 1.31 5.26
CA TYR A 278 -28.08 1.93 5.37
C TYR A 278 -26.99 0.89 5.62
N GLY A 279 -27.27 -0.09 6.47
CA GLY A 279 -26.37 -1.17 6.82
C GLY A 279 -26.35 -1.44 8.32
N SER A 280 -26.49 -2.73 8.65
CA SER A 280 -26.44 -3.33 9.99
C SER A 280 -25.52 -4.55 9.97
N GLY A 281 -24.52 -4.57 10.85
CA GLY A 281 -23.57 -5.67 10.96
C GLY A 281 -24.14 -6.88 11.70
N LYS A 282 -23.85 -8.08 11.21
CA LYS A 282 -24.09 -9.36 11.89
C LYS A 282 -22.85 -10.22 11.82
N ILE A 283 -22.55 -10.98 12.87
CA ILE A 283 -21.46 -11.94 12.83
C ILE A 283 -22.01 -13.28 12.32
N ILE A 284 -21.51 -13.71 11.17
CA ILE A 284 -21.83 -14.99 10.54
C ILE A 284 -20.53 -15.77 10.43
N ASN A 285 -20.46 -16.94 11.08
CA ASN A 285 -19.26 -17.80 11.08
C ASN A 285 -17.96 -17.05 11.49
N GLY A 286 -18.06 -16.15 12.48
CA GLY A 286 -16.92 -15.35 12.95
C GLY A 286 -16.50 -14.21 12.01
N VAL A 287 -17.25 -13.97 10.92
CA VAL A 287 -17.04 -12.87 9.99
C VAL A 287 -18.16 -11.85 10.17
N GLU A 288 -17.79 -10.58 10.33
CA GLU A 288 -18.74 -9.48 10.39
C GLU A 288 -19.23 -9.17 8.96
N VAL A 289 -20.52 -9.37 8.72
CA VAL A 289 -21.20 -9.20 7.43
C VAL A 289 -22.25 -8.11 7.58
N TRP A 290 -22.21 -7.13 6.68
CA TRP A 290 -23.13 -6.00 6.67
C TRP A 290 -24.13 -6.12 5.51
N ASP A 291 -25.34 -5.63 5.74
CA ASP A 291 -26.35 -5.40 4.69
C ASP A 291 -26.33 -3.93 4.22
N GLY A 292 -27.28 -3.54 3.37
CA GLY A 292 -27.45 -2.17 2.91
C GLY A 292 -26.25 -1.58 2.17
N ILE A 293 -26.12 -0.26 2.23
CA ILE A 293 -25.01 0.50 1.63
C ILE A 293 -23.65 -0.01 2.14
N ILE A 294 -23.52 -0.26 3.45
CA ILE A 294 -22.25 -0.75 4.02
C ILE A 294 -21.88 -2.13 3.46
N GLY A 295 -22.85 -3.03 3.33
CA GLY A 295 -22.64 -4.35 2.72
C GLY A 295 -22.22 -4.26 1.26
N GLU A 296 -22.89 -3.44 0.47
CA GLU A 296 -22.55 -3.25 -0.95
C GLU A 296 -21.11 -2.72 -1.15
N LEU A 297 -20.64 -1.83 -0.26
CA LEU A 297 -19.23 -1.40 -0.23
C LEU A 297 -18.29 -2.49 0.31
N GLN A 298 -18.66 -3.16 1.40
CA GLN A 298 -17.88 -4.24 2.01
C GLN A 298 -17.56 -5.35 0.99
N PHE A 299 -18.52 -5.68 0.14
CA PHE A 299 -18.42 -6.71 -0.91
C PHE A 299 -18.07 -6.15 -2.29
N ARG A 300 -17.71 -4.85 -2.39
CA ARG A 300 -17.27 -4.19 -3.63
C ARG A 300 -18.26 -4.29 -4.79
N LYS A 301 -19.55 -4.37 -4.46
CA LYS A 301 -20.65 -4.26 -5.43
C LYS A 301 -20.90 -2.81 -5.83
N ALA A 302 -20.51 -1.87 -4.98
CA ALA A 302 -20.43 -0.44 -5.25
C ALA A 302 -19.01 0.08 -4.99
N ASP A 303 -18.64 1.17 -5.66
CA ASP A 303 -17.30 1.79 -5.59
C ASP A 303 -17.31 3.03 -4.69
N LEU A 304 -18.46 3.68 -4.56
CA LEU A 304 -18.69 4.87 -3.75
C LEU A 304 -20.09 4.79 -3.14
N ALA A 305 -20.31 5.39 -1.97
CA ALA A 305 -21.65 5.63 -1.46
C ALA A 305 -21.91 7.13 -1.28
N VAL A 306 -23.06 7.59 -1.75
CA VAL A 306 -23.53 8.96 -1.50
C VAL A 306 -24.99 8.90 -1.08
N ALA A 307 -25.23 9.15 0.21
CA ALA A 307 -26.54 9.13 0.86
C ALA A 307 -26.45 9.95 2.16
N MET A 308 -27.55 10.07 2.90
CA MET A 308 -27.58 10.63 4.26
C MET A 308 -27.00 9.64 5.29
N LEU A 309 -25.77 9.17 5.06
CA LEU A 309 -25.13 8.14 5.86
C LEU A 309 -24.42 8.76 7.07
N THR A 310 -24.87 8.45 8.27
CA THR A 310 -24.19 8.86 9.52
C THR A 310 -22.87 8.12 9.71
N ILE A 311 -21.80 8.86 9.92
CA ILE A 311 -20.47 8.34 10.29
C ILE A 311 -20.52 7.83 11.73
N ASN A 312 -20.09 6.58 11.95
CA ASN A 312 -19.94 6.03 13.29
C ASN A 312 -18.78 5.01 13.32
N HIS A 313 -18.32 4.70 14.54
CA HIS A 313 -17.17 3.83 14.75
C HIS A 313 -17.38 2.40 14.19
N GLU A 314 -18.59 1.84 14.25
CA GLU A 314 -18.83 0.49 13.74
C GLU A 314 -18.66 0.42 12.21
N ARG A 315 -19.15 1.43 11.49
CA ARG A 315 -19.03 1.55 10.04
C ARG A 315 -17.61 1.88 9.61
N GLU A 316 -16.92 2.77 10.33
CA GLU A 316 -15.52 3.16 10.06
C GLU A 316 -14.54 1.98 10.14
N ARG A 317 -14.85 0.94 10.92
CA ARG A 317 -14.03 -0.28 10.94
C ARG A 317 -14.11 -1.08 9.64
N ILE A 318 -15.17 -0.88 8.85
CA ILE A 318 -15.48 -1.68 7.66
C ILE A 318 -15.21 -0.90 6.38
N ILE A 319 -15.54 0.39 6.37
CA ILE A 319 -15.38 1.31 5.24
C ILE A 319 -14.68 2.60 5.66
N ASP A 320 -14.05 3.29 4.72
CA ASP A 320 -13.50 4.62 4.94
C ASP A 320 -14.54 5.70 4.63
N PHE A 321 -14.46 6.82 5.34
CA PHE A 321 -15.30 8.00 5.12
C PHE A 321 -14.46 9.20 4.68
N THR A 322 -15.08 10.09 3.90
CA THR A 322 -14.55 11.42 3.65
C THR A 322 -14.75 12.31 4.88
N THR A 323 -14.20 13.53 4.83
CA THR A 323 -14.59 14.57 5.77
C THR A 323 -16.10 14.86 5.63
N PRO A 324 -16.84 14.99 6.73
CA PRO A 324 -18.28 15.23 6.67
C PRO A 324 -18.56 16.57 6.00
N PHE A 325 -19.50 16.57 5.06
CA PHE A 325 -19.90 17.79 4.32
C PHE A 325 -21.13 18.49 4.93
N MET A 326 -21.82 17.84 5.87
CA MET A 326 -23.00 18.38 6.55
C MET A 326 -22.99 17.95 8.02
N ASN A 327 -23.12 18.91 8.93
CA ASN A 327 -23.24 18.65 10.37
C ASN A 327 -24.72 18.64 10.76
N LEU A 328 -25.18 17.53 11.33
CA LEU A 328 -26.54 17.37 11.82
C LEU A 328 -26.50 16.94 13.29
N GLY A 329 -27.42 17.48 14.08
CA GLY A 329 -27.61 17.13 15.48
C GLY A 329 -28.99 16.51 15.71
N VAL A 330 -29.13 15.76 16.80
CA VAL A 330 -30.42 15.19 17.20
C VAL A 330 -31.37 16.33 17.57
N SER A 331 -32.53 16.37 16.92
CA SER A 331 -33.58 17.37 17.14
C SER A 331 -34.91 16.67 17.44
N ILE A 332 -35.72 17.24 18.34
CA ILE A 332 -37.04 16.71 18.67
C ILE A 332 -38.10 17.52 17.91
N ILE A 333 -38.88 16.83 17.08
CA ILE A 333 -40.04 17.39 16.40
C ILE A 333 -41.28 17.01 17.21
N PHE A 334 -42.08 17.99 17.61
CA PHE A 334 -43.38 17.77 18.24
C PHE A 334 -44.47 18.52 17.48
N LYS A 335 -45.70 17.99 17.49
CA LYS A 335 -46.84 18.66 16.88
C LYS A 335 -46.98 20.05 17.50
N LYS A 336 -47.05 21.09 16.67
CA LYS A 336 -47.33 22.45 17.13
C LYS A 336 -48.58 22.40 18.01
N PRO A 337 -48.51 22.82 19.29
CA PRO A 337 -49.69 22.79 20.15
C PRO A 337 -50.76 23.65 19.50
N GLU A 338 -51.96 23.07 19.36
CA GLU A 338 -53.12 23.83 18.90
C GLU A 338 -53.37 24.92 19.93
N GLN A 339 -53.31 26.18 19.49
CA GLN A 339 -53.80 27.27 20.31
C GLN A 339 -55.31 27.05 20.45
N LYS A 340 -55.75 26.56 21.61
CA LYS A 340 -57.17 26.56 21.95
C LYS A 340 -57.64 28.00 21.80
N LYS A 341 -58.64 28.23 20.94
CA LYS A 341 -59.31 29.53 20.88
C LYS A 341 -59.73 29.90 22.31
N PRO A 342 -59.53 31.16 22.73
CA PRO A 342 -59.94 31.58 24.06
C PRO A 342 -61.41 31.21 24.26
N ASP A 343 -61.67 30.43 25.31
CA ASP A 343 -63.03 30.04 25.68
C ASP A 343 -63.80 31.32 26.05
N LEU A 344 -65.10 31.39 25.72
CA LEU A 344 -65.94 32.55 26.02
C LEU A 344 -65.88 32.92 27.52
N PHE A 345 -65.68 31.91 28.37
CA PHE A 345 -65.58 32.03 29.82
C PHE A 345 -64.14 31.99 30.36
N GLN A 346 -63.12 32.23 29.52
CA GLN A 346 -61.73 32.24 29.97
C GLN A 346 -61.46 33.26 31.09
N PHE A 347 -62.25 34.34 31.16
CA PHE A 347 -62.20 35.32 32.24
C PHE A 347 -62.64 34.77 33.62
N LEU A 348 -63.37 33.65 33.68
CA LEU A 348 -63.78 33.01 34.92
C LEU A 348 -62.73 32.04 35.48
N ARG A 349 -61.71 31.65 34.69
CA ARG A 349 -60.67 30.71 35.13
C ARG A 349 -59.84 31.12 36.36
N PRO A 350 -59.62 32.42 36.65
CA PRO A 350 -58.97 32.84 37.90
C PRO A 350 -59.84 32.65 39.14
N LEU A 351 -61.14 32.40 38.98
CA LEU A 351 -62.08 32.15 40.08
C LEU A 351 -62.21 30.62 40.25
N SER A 352 -61.80 30.10 41.40
CA SER A 352 -62.02 28.68 41.73
C SER A 352 -63.53 28.39 41.76
N PRO A 353 -64.00 27.22 41.26
CA PRO A 353 -65.37 26.80 41.53
C PRO A 353 -65.56 26.76 43.05
N ALA A 354 -66.58 27.46 43.54
CA ALA A 354 -66.91 27.47 44.95
C ALA A 354 -67.04 26.00 45.42
N VAL A 355 -66.20 25.63 46.38
CA VAL A 355 -66.24 24.34 47.06
C VAL A 355 -67.63 24.21 47.68
N SER A 356 -68.42 23.26 47.18
CA SER A 356 -69.70 22.85 47.77
C SER A 356 -69.49 21.85 48.90
#